data_AF-A0A0B1RWB0-F1
#
_entry.id   AF-A0A0B1RWB0-F1
#
_cell.length_a   1.000
_cell.length_b   1.000
_cell.length_c   1.000
_cell.angle_alpha   90.00
_cell.angle_beta   90.00
_cell.angle_gamma   90.00
#
_symmetry.space_group_name_H-M   'P 1'
#
loop_
_entity.id
_entity.type
_entity.pdbx_description
1 polymer ?
#
loop_
_entity_poly.entity_id
_entity_poly.type
_entity_poly.pdbx_seq_one_letter_code
_entity_poly.pdbx_strand_id
1 'polypeptide(L)'
;LIYFFVSFVIACLFKVPCTDQSGVSLDSRIDPRAVFWNKDRRLKALADRMTDSELNKLKGKSLGQIKETEAKIPVLVVIRNCGSGRADTLSGCELIAPCGFGMYRPTYDYLPTGIVSDLLLFKGMDFWVALQLRTARASGWRDDLTAHFESSRFCYPSDVIDSEAGNEDIKRMQTEHEQKYDKRPHNRRVQYWRKMSVKYPFSFEYTELVNDWLKAKGKTTVEQPYVLRDRRLLMSVSKWMEGKAKTPG
;
A
#
# COMPACT_ATOMS: atom_id res chain seq x y z
N LEU A 1 -18.50 -27.59 7.70
CA LEU A 1 -17.59 -26.43 7.78
C LEU A 1 -16.32 -26.86 8.52
N ILE A 2 -15.25 -27.21 7.80
CA ILE A 2 -13.95 -27.48 8.40
C ILE A 2 -12.93 -26.63 7.65
N TYR A 3 -12.28 -25.79 8.45
CA TYR A 3 -11.49 -24.66 8.07
C TYR A 3 -10.19 -25.06 7.38
N PHE A 4 -9.77 -24.26 6.39
CA PHE A 4 -8.35 -24.06 6.11
C PHE A 4 -7.73 -23.48 7.38
N PHE A 5 -7.16 -24.34 8.22
CA PHE A 5 -6.07 -23.95 9.10
C PHE A 5 -4.83 -24.44 8.39
N VAL A 6 -4.23 -23.56 7.59
CA VAL A 6 -2.77 -23.54 7.57
C VAL A 6 -2.38 -23.42 9.04
N SER A 7 -1.52 -24.31 9.57
CA SER A 7 -0.91 -24.18 10.90
C SER A 7 -0.09 -22.89 10.96
N PHE A 8 -0.77 -21.74 10.93
CA PHE A 8 -0.40 -20.61 11.72
C PHE A 8 -0.90 -20.94 13.11
N VAL A 9 0.02 -21.45 13.90
CA VAL A 9 0.11 -20.94 15.25
C VAL A 9 0.15 -19.41 15.10
N ILE A 10 -1.01 -18.75 15.22
CA ILE A 10 -1.11 -17.37 15.70
C ILE A 10 -0.73 -17.41 17.19
N ALA A 11 0.45 -17.96 17.51
CA ALA A 11 1.29 -17.44 18.56
C ALA A 11 2.12 -16.39 17.81
N CYS A 12 1.77 -15.13 17.79
CA CYS A 12 0.97 -14.43 18.76
C CYS A 12 0.34 -13.23 18.02
N LEU A 13 -0.90 -12.87 18.33
CA LEU A 13 -1.14 -11.68 19.16
C LEU A 13 -0.05 -11.54 20.23
N PHE A 14 1.18 -11.23 19.83
CA PHE A 14 2.08 -10.60 20.77
C PHE A 14 1.46 -9.23 20.80
N LYS A 15 0.63 -9.01 21.82
CA LYS A 15 0.80 -7.79 22.59
C LYS A 15 2.31 -7.70 22.79
N VAL A 16 3.02 -6.99 21.91
CA VAL A 16 4.36 -6.52 22.22
C VAL A 16 4.09 -5.79 23.53
N PRO A 17 4.54 -6.31 24.67
CA PRO A 17 4.34 -5.59 25.89
C PRO A 17 5.12 -4.29 25.67
N CYS A 18 4.39 -3.20 25.44
CA CYS A 18 4.87 -1.86 25.77
C CYS A 18 4.94 -1.82 27.29
N THR A 19 5.84 -2.61 27.85
CA THR A 19 6.29 -2.48 29.22
C THR A 19 7.66 -1.86 29.09
N ASP A 20 7.80 -0.68 29.68
CA ASP A 20 9.07 -0.06 30.06
C ASP A 20 9.82 -0.99 31.03
N GLN A 21 10.27 -2.14 30.52
CA GLN A 21 11.13 -3.07 31.23
C GLN A 21 12.47 -3.08 30.51
N SER A 22 13.34 -2.21 30.99
CA SER A 22 14.78 -2.34 30.91
C SER A 22 15.18 -3.78 31.29
N GLY A 23 15.58 -4.60 30.32
CA GLY A 23 16.17 -5.90 30.62
C GLY A 23 16.17 -6.98 29.54
N VAL A 24 15.61 -6.80 28.34
CA VAL A 24 15.75 -7.81 27.28
C VAL A 24 17.07 -7.59 26.53
N SER A 25 18.00 -8.53 26.68
CA SER A 25 19.27 -8.59 25.94
C SER A 25 19.03 -8.39 24.43
N LEU A 26 19.78 -7.48 23.83
CA LEU A 26 19.72 -7.17 22.39
C LEU A 26 20.12 -8.37 21.49
N ASP A 27 20.66 -9.46 22.06
CA ASP A 27 21.24 -10.58 21.33
C ASP A 27 20.25 -11.62 20.81
N SER A 28 18.94 -11.49 21.09
CA SER A 28 17.93 -12.38 20.47
C SER A 28 17.31 -11.79 19.21
N ARG A 29 17.94 -10.81 18.55
CA ARG A 29 17.55 -10.41 17.19
C ARG A 29 17.82 -11.58 16.27
N ILE A 30 16.76 -12.32 15.94
CA ILE A 30 16.77 -13.28 14.85
C ILE A 30 17.21 -12.52 13.60
N ASP A 31 18.40 -12.81 13.09
CA ASP A 31 18.82 -12.28 11.80
C ASP A 31 17.72 -12.61 10.78
N PRO A 32 17.14 -11.61 10.10
CA PRO A 32 16.09 -11.85 9.13
C PRO A 32 16.67 -12.73 8.02
N ARG A 33 16.40 -14.03 8.11
CA ARG A 33 16.90 -14.99 7.13
C ARG A 33 16.16 -14.69 5.83
N ALA A 34 16.88 -14.20 4.83
CA ALA A 34 16.42 -13.91 3.47
C ALA A 34 15.97 -15.16 2.68
N VAL A 35 15.54 -16.22 3.37
CA VAL A 35 15.00 -17.46 2.84
C VAL A 35 13.80 -17.21 1.93
N PHE A 36 13.01 -16.18 2.25
CA PHE A 36 11.89 -15.73 1.41
C PHE A 36 12.33 -15.35 -0.02
N TRP A 37 13.50 -14.70 -0.15
CA TRP A 37 14.01 -14.22 -1.45
C TRP A 37 14.68 -15.32 -2.29
N ASN A 38 14.98 -16.48 -1.70
CA ASN A 38 15.61 -17.59 -2.41
C ASN A 38 14.64 -18.21 -3.44
N LYS A 39 15.01 -18.13 -4.72
CA LYS A 39 14.19 -18.64 -5.85
C LYS A 39 13.95 -20.14 -5.77
N ASP A 40 15.00 -20.93 -5.52
CA ASP A 40 14.92 -22.39 -5.54
C ASP A 40 14.03 -22.93 -4.44
N ARG A 41 14.06 -22.29 -3.27
CA ARG A 41 13.14 -22.62 -2.16
C ARG A 41 11.69 -22.29 -2.50
N ARG A 42 11.43 -21.17 -3.19
CA ARG A 42 10.09 -20.84 -3.68
C ARG A 42 9.61 -21.87 -4.70
N LEU A 43 10.46 -22.27 -5.65
CA LEU A 43 10.13 -23.29 -6.64
C LEU A 43 9.90 -24.66 -6.02
N LYS A 44 10.70 -25.05 -5.02
CA LYS A 44 10.49 -26.30 -4.28
C LYS A 44 9.15 -26.31 -3.55
N ALA A 45 8.82 -25.23 -2.82
CA ALA A 45 7.54 -25.13 -2.13
C ALA A 45 6.35 -25.26 -3.11
N LEU A 46 6.51 -24.76 -4.34
CA LEU A 46 5.51 -24.92 -5.40
C LEU A 46 5.40 -26.35 -5.93
N ALA A 47 6.53 -27.05 -6.08
CA ALA A 47 6.56 -28.44 -6.50
C ALA A 47 5.92 -29.36 -5.46
N ASP A 48 6.14 -29.08 -4.17
CA ASP A 48 5.60 -29.86 -3.05
C ASP A 48 4.10 -29.58 -2.78
N ARG A 49 3.49 -28.64 -3.52
CA ARG A 49 2.08 -28.24 -3.34
C ARG A 49 1.13 -29.36 -3.81
N MET A 50 0.21 -29.73 -2.92
CA MET A 50 -0.93 -30.59 -3.24
C MET A 50 -1.95 -29.90 -4.16
N THR A 51 -2.55 -30.65 -5.08
CA THR A 51 -3.59 -30.12 -5.97
C THR A 51 -4.93 -29.91 -5.26
N ASP A 52 -5.76 -29.00 -5.75
CA ASP A 52 -7.07 -28.72 -5.15
C ASP A 52 -8.01 -29.94 -5.22
N SER A 53 -7.84 -30.79 -6.25
CA SER A 53 -8.58 -32.06 -6.40
C SER A 53 -8.21 -33.05 -5.30
N GLU A 54 -6.92 -33.22 -5.02
CA GLU A 54 -6.44 -34.06 -3.91
C GLU A 54 -6.89 -33.51 -2.56
N LEU A 55 -6.80 -32.18 -2.38
CA LEU A 55 -7.27 -31.52 -1.17
C LEU A 55 -8.78 -31.74 -0.95
N ASN A 56 -9.60 -31.61 -1.99
CA ASN A 56 -11.05 -31.82 -1.90
C ASN A 56 -11.39 -33.30 -1.64
N LYS A 57 -10.64 -34.24 -2.22
CA LYS A 57 -10.74 -35.67 -1.89
C LYS A 57 -10.41 -35.95 -0.42
N LEU A 58 -9.40 -35.28 0.13
CA LEU A 58 -9.04 -35.41 1.55
C LEU A 58 -10.08 -34.80 2.48
N LYS A 59 -10.68 -33.66 2.11
CA LYS A 59 -11.79 -33.04 2.86
C LYS A 59 -13.01 -33.97 2.94
N GLY A 60 -13.32 -34.68 1.86
CA GLY A 60 -14.42 -35.66 1.86
C GLY A 60 -14.17 -36.90 2.71
N LYS A 61 -12.90 -37.23 3.00
CA LYS A 61 -12.49 -38.43 3.76
C LYS A 61 -12.18 -38.17 5.24
N SER A 62 -11.93 -36.93 5.63
CA SER A 62 -11.40 -36.59 6.96
C SER A 62 -12.30 -35.56 7.65
N LEU A 63 -13.04 -35.98 8.67
CA LEU A 63 -13.78 -35.07 9.54
C LEU A 63 -12.89 -34.71 10.75
N GLY A 64 -12.11 -33.63 10.64
CA GLY A 64 -11.80 -32.84 11.85
C GLY A 64 -10.36 -32.63 12.30
N GLN A 65 -9.32 -33.11 11.60
CA GLN A 65 -7.93 -32.78 11.96
C GLN A 65 -7.20 -31.98 10.88
N ILE A 66 -6.42 -30.99 11.33
CA ILE A 66 -5.49 -30.22 10.51
C ILE A 66 -4.42 -31.19 10.02
N LYS A 67 -4.40 -31.45 8.71
CA LYS A 67 -3.32 -32.20 8.07
C LYS A 67 -2.31 -31.21 7.53
N GLU A 68 -1.10 -31.27 8.04
CA GLU A 68 0.02 -30.56 7.45
C GLU A 68 0.42 -31.22 6.13
N THR A 69 0.80 -30.40 5.16
CA THR A 69 1.42 -30.86 3.92
C THR A 69 2.93 -30.68 3.99
N GLU A 70 3.65 -31.40 3.12
CA GLU A 70 5.10 -31.26 2.95
C GLU A 70 5.49 -29.85 2.45
N ALA A 71 4.59 -29.15 1.76
CA ALA A 71 4.82 -27.79 1.29
C ALA A 71 4.94 -26.79 2.46
N LYS A 72 6.17 -26.40 2.80
CA LYS A 72 6.45 -25.33 3.76
C LYS A 72 6.66 -24.00 3.02
N ILE A 73 5.71 -23.07 3.19
CA ILE A 73 5.69 -21.78 2.49
C ILE A 73 6.29 -20.69 3.39
N PRO A 74 7.41 -20.03 3.00
CA PRO A 74 7.97 -18.94 3.79
C PRO A 74 7.10 -17.69 3.64
N VAL A 75 6.57 -17.12 4.74
CA VAL A 75 5.81 -15.85 4.72
C VAL A 75 6.62 -14.78 5.44
N LEU A 76 6.63 -13.56 4.90
CA LEU A 76 7.22 -12.39 5.53
C LEU A 76 6.12 -11.54 6.17
N VAL A 77 6.27 -11.23 7.44
CA VAL A 77 5.35 -10.36 8.19
C VAL A 77 6.06 -9.04 8.45
N VAL A 78 5.53 -7.95 7.93
CA VAL A 78 6.05 -6.60 8.16
C VAL A 78 5.10 -5.88 9.09
N ILE A 79 5.56 -5.54 10.29
CA ILE A 79 4.75 -4.75 11.22
C ILE A 79 5.07 -3.29 10.99
N ARG A 80 4.10 -2.53 10.49
CA ARG A 80 4.17 -1.09 10.38
C ARG A 80 3.79 -0.49 11.72
N ASN A 81 4.77 0.10 12.41
CA ASN A 81 4.51 0.99 13.54
C ASN A 81 4.76 2.41 13.09
N CYS A 82 3.73 3.23 13.20
CA CYS A 82 3.78 4.61 12.78
C CYS A 82 4.52 5.56 13.75
N GLY A 83 5.08 5.03 14.84
CA GLY A 83 6.02 5.73 15.72
C GLY A 83 5.40 6.88 16.50
N SER A 84 4.07 7.06 16.44
CA SER A 84 3.33 8.16 17.07
C SER A 84 2.87 7.84 18.50
N GLY A 85 3.09 6.60 18.98
CA GLY A 85 2.62 6.13 20.29
C GLY A 85 1.10 6.02 20.42
N ARG A 86 0.35 6.36 19.36
CA ARG A 86 -1.10 6.19 19.23
C ARG A 86 -1.35 5.17 18.13
N ALA A 87 -2.35 4.30 18.33
CA ALA A 87 -2.84 3.45 17.25
C ALA A 87 -3.40 4.37 16.16
N ASP A 88 -2.71 4.47 15.03
CA ASP A 88 -3.23 5.13 13.83
C ASP A 88 -3.75 4.06 12.85
N THR A 89 -4.60 4.49 11.93
CA THR A 89 -5.28 3.62 10.95
C THR A 89 -4.32 2.92 9.99
N LEU A 90 -3.06 3.37 9.91
CA LEU A 90 -2.01 2.75 9.10
C LEU A 90 -1.08 1.82 9.88
N SER A 91 -1.14 1.84 11.22
CA SER A 91 -0.43 0.88 12.06
C SER A 91 -1.07 -0.48 11.90
N GLY A 92 -0.27 -1.47 11.57
CA GLY A 92 -0.78 -2.81 11.28
C GLY A 92 0.30 -3.77 10.83
N CYS A 93 -0.12 -4.92 10.33
CA CYS A 93 0.77 -5.90 9.74
C CYS A 93 0.49 -6.05 8.24
N GLU A 94 1.54 -6.01 7.44
CA GLU A 94 1.52 -6.48 6.07
C GLU A 94 2.03 -7.91 6.03
N LEU A 95 1.35 -8.75 5.26
CA LEU A 95 1.70 -10.15 5.07
C LEU A 95 2.12 -10.33 3.62
N ILE A 96 3.40 -10.65 3.42
CA ILE A 96 4.00 -10.86 2.11
C ILE A 96 4.20 -12.35 1.95
N ALA A 97 3.37 -12.97 1.11
CA ALA A 97 3.48 -14.37 0.74
C ALA A 97 4.25 -14.50 -0.59
N PRO A 98 5.06 -15.57 -0.76
CA PRO A 98 5.88 -15.75 -1.94
C PRO A 98 4.99 -16.16 -3.11
N CYS A 99 5.32 -15.65 -4.28
CA CYS A 99 4.52 -15.82 -5.47
C CYS A 99 4.54 -17.29 -5.97
N GLY A 100 3.37 -17.88 -6.23
CA GLY A 100 3.23 -19.09 -7.06
C GLY A 100 2.09 -20.06 -6.73
N PHE A 101 1.30 -19.83 -5.67
CA PHE A 101 0.32 -20.81 -5.22
C PHE A 101 -1.09 -20.60 -5.86
N GLY A 102 -1.29 -21.10 -7.10
CA GLY A 102 -2.57 -21.75 -7.51
C GLY A 102 -3.44 -21.18 -8.67
N MET A 103 -3.39 -21.80 -9.88
CA MET A 103 -4.53 -22.19 -10.78
C MET A 103 -4.71 -21.68 -12.26
N TYR A 104 -4.93 -22.67 -13.14
CA TYR A 104 -5.33 -22.66 -14.57
C TYR A 104 -4.20 -22.82 -15.61
N ARG A 105 -4.06 -24.07 -16.10
CA ARG A 105 -3.55 -24.37 -17.44
C ARG A 105 -4.55 -23.78 -18.44
N PRO A 106 -4.15 -22.96 -19.42
CA PRO A 106 -4.91 -22.90 -20.65
C PRO A 106 -4.64 -24.24 -21.36
N THR A 107 -5.58 -25.18 -21.29
CA THR A 107 -5.73 -26.13 -22.40
C THR A 107 -6.26 -25.33 -23.58
N TYR A 108 -5.35 -24.72 -24.35
CA TYR A 108 -5.53 -24.50 -25.78
C TYR A 108 -4.16 -24.60 -26.44
N ASP A 109 -3.97 -25.72 -27.12
CA ASP A 109 -2.94 -25.93 -28.11
C ASP A 109 -3.09 -24.92 -29.27
N TYR A 110 -1.95 -24.64 -29.92
CA TYR A 110 -1.77 -23.98 -31.22
C TYR A 110 -1.98 -22.46 -31.33
N LEU A 111 -0.89 -21.69 -31.10
CA LEU A 111 -0.47 -20.64 -32.03
C LEU A 111 1.00 -20.22 -31.77
N PRO A 112 1.88 -20.23 -32.78
CA PRO A 112 3.27 -19.82 -32.64
C PRO A 112 3.42 -18.35 -33.04
N THR A 113 3.14 -17.44 -32.12
CA THR A 113 3.61 -16.05 -32.23
C THR A 113 3.74 -15.44 -30.85
N GLY A 114 4.96 -15.01 -30.55
CA GLY A 114 5.34 -14.41 -29.28
C GLY A 114 4.62 -13.09 -28.99
N ILE A 115 4.78 -12.69 -27.73
CA ILE A 115 4.29 -11.45 -27.12
C ILE A 115 2.79 -11.50 -26.80
N VAL A 116 2.43 -12.30 -25.80
CA VAL A 116 1.18 -12.13 -25.07
C VAL A 116 1.46 -12.27 -23.58
N SER A 117 1.56 -11.11 -22.93
CA SER A 117 1.40 -10.91 -21.49
C SER A 117 2.09 -11.92 -20.58
N ASP A 118 3.32 -11.58 -20.16
CA ASP A 118 3.81 -11.86 -18.80
C ASP A 118 2.92 -11.11 -17.77
N LEU A 119 1.62 -11.41 -17.75
CA LEU A 119 0.74 -11.06 -16.66
C LEU A 119 1.13 -12.00 -15.52
N LEU A 120 2.07 -11.53 -14.71
CA LEU A 120 2.43 -11.98 -13.36
C LEU A 120 1.20 -11.99 -12.44
N LEU A 121 0.12 -12.69 -12.80
CA LEU A 121 -1.04 -12.93 -11.95
C LEU A 121 -0.74 -14.12 -11.05
N PHE A 122 0.16 -13.86 -10.10
CA PHE A 122 0.60 -14.78 -9.07
C PHE A 122 -0.45 -14.88 -7.96
N LYS A 123 -0.72 -16.12 -7.53
CA LYS A 123 -1.86 -16.44 -6.66
C LYS A 123 -1.46 -16.52 -5.19
N GLY A 124 -2.12 -15.68 -4.40
CA GLY A 124 -2.30 -15.78 -2.94
C GLY A 124 -3.75 -16.13 -2.57
N MET A 125 -4.49 -16.79 -3.47
CA MET A 125 -5.94 -17.00 -3.33
C MET A 125 -6.29 -17.92 -2.15
N ASP A 126 -5.56 -19.02 -1.95
CA ASP A 126 -5.83 -19.92 -0.81
C ASP A 126 -5.65 -19.21 0.53
N PHE A 127 -4.62 -18.36 0.60
CA PHE A 127 -4.34 -17.53 1.76
C PHE A 127 -5.41 -16.46 1.95
N TRP A 128 -5.80 -15.78 0.86
CA TRP A 128 -6.86 -14.78 0.85
C TRP A 128 -8.23 -15.35 1.26
N VAL A 129 -8.61 -16.50 0.71
CA VAL A 129 -9.86 -17.21 1.07
C VAL A 129 -9.82 -17.62 2.53
N ALA A 130 -8.69 -18.14 3.03
CA ALA A 130 -8.55 -18.47 4.44
C ALA A 130 -8.75 -17.24 5.36
N LEU A 131 -8.21 -16.08 4.97
CA LEU A 131 -8.41 -14.81 5.68
C LEU A 131 -9.89 -14.38 5.66
N GLN A 132 -10.53 -14.43 4.49
CA GLN A 132 -11.95 -14.08 4.34
C GLN A 132 -12.88 -14.98 5.15
N LEU A 133 -12.60 -16.29 5.19
CA LEU A 133 -13.36 -17.26 5.99
C LEU A 133 -13.22 -17.03 7.50
N ARG A 134 -12.20 -16.30 7.94
CA ARG A 134 -11.93 -16.06 9.36
C ARG A 134 -12.54 -14.79 9.91
N THR A 135 -12.59 -13.71 9.11
CA THR A 135 -13.32 -12.43 9.34
C THR A 135 -12.71 -11.28 8.53
N ALA A 136 -11.59 -11.50 7.81
CA ALA A 136 -10.93 -10.43 7.08
C ALA A 136 -11.83 -9.87 5.99
N ARG A 137 -11.78 -8.54 5.81
CA ARG A 137 -12.51 -7.83 4.76
C ARG A 137 -11.52 -7.28 3.74
N ALA A 138 -11.94 -7.29 2.48
CA ALA A 138 -11.19 -6.67 1.41
C ALA A 138 -11.37 -5.16 1.48
N SER A 139 -10.26 -4.43 1.47
CA SER A 139 -10.24 -2.98 1.30
C SER A 139 -9.77 -2.65 -0.12
N GLY A 140 -10.44 -1.71 -0.76
CA GLY A 140 -10.02 -1.19 -2.06
C GLY A 140 -9.08 0.00 -1.95
N TRP A 141 -8.64 0.52 -3.10
CA TRP A 141 -7.86 1.76 -3.18
C TRP A 141 -8.52 2.95 -2.47
N ARG A 142 -9.86 3.04 -2.53
CA ARG A 142 -10.62 4.08 -1.83
C ARG A 142 -10.46 4.00 -0.31
N ASP A 143 -10.49 2.80 0.23
CA ASP A 143 -10.40 2.59 1.68
C ASP A 143 -8.96 2.85 2.14
N ASP A 144 -7.97 2.51 1.31
CA ASP A 144 -6.57 2.84 1.55
C ASP A 144 -6.33 4.36 1.57
N LEU A 145 -6.84 5.07 0.57
CA LEU A 145 -6.83 6.55 0.55
C LEU A 145 -7.49 7.14 1.80
N THR A 146 -8.60 6.55 2.24
CA THR A 146 -9.31 6.99 3.45
C THR A 146 -8.45 6.74 4.70
N ALA A 147 -7.80 5.59 4.82
CA ALA A 147 -6.89 5.29 5.92
C ALA A 147 -5.68 6.23 5.97
N HIS A 148 -5.10 6.55 4.80
CA HIS A 148 -4.05 7.57 4.66
C HIS A 148 -4.54 8.95 5.14
N PHE A 149 -5.73 9.36 4.70
CA PHE A 149 -6.33 10.62 5.12
C PHE A 149 -6.61 10.67 6.64
N GLU A 150 -7.22 9.64 7.21
CA GLU A 150 -7.55 9.56 8.65
C GLU A 150 -6.30 9.54 9.53
N SER A 151 -5.20 8.96 9.04
CA SER A 151 -3.90 8.99 9.72
C SER A 151 -3.13 10.30 9.50
N SER A 152 -3.72 11.28 8.80
CA SER A 152 -3.07 12.54 8.42
C SER A 152 -1.73 12.30 7.70
N ARG A 153 -1.67 11.27 6.86
CA ARG A 153 -0.50 10.92 6.05
C ARG A 153 -0.78 11.14 4.58
N PHE A 154 0.25 11.60 3.88
CA PHE A 154 0.21 11.68 2.43
C PHE A 154 0.18 10.28 1.81
N CYS A 155 -0.70 10.11 0.82
CA CYS A 155 -0.78 8.95 -0.04
C CYS A 155 -0.01 9.21 -1.33
N TYR A 156 1.03 8.41 -1.59
CA TYR A 156 1.73 8.44 -2.87
C TYR A 156 0.90 7.71 -3.95
N PRO A 157 0.83 8.20 -5.20
CA PRO A 157 1.48 9.40 -5.73
C PRO A 157 0.66 10.70 -5.58
N SER A 158 -0.65 10.60 -5.37
CA SER A 158 -1.60 11.70 -5.51
C SER A 158 -1.30 12.92 -4.62
N ASP A 159 -0.84 12.69 -3.39
CA ASP A 159 -0.57 13.78 -2.44
C ASP A 159 0.88 14.33 -2.54
N VAL A 160 1.73 13.71 -3.38
CA VAL A 160 3.15 14.06 -3.51
C VAL A 160 3.36 14.92 -4.75
N ILE A 161 2.87 16.16 -4.68
CA ILE A 161 2.78 17.11 -5.81
C ILE A 161 4.12 17.53 -6.45
N ASP A 162 5.22 17.38 -5.74
CA ASP A 162 6.57 17.72 -6.22
C ASP A 162 7.25 16.54 -6.94
N SER A 163 6.67 15.34 -6.86
CA SER A 163 7.15 14.18 -7.59
C SER A 163 6.62 14.20 -9.03
N GLU A 164 7.40 13.63 -9.96
CA GLU A 164 6.97 13.45 -11.35
C GLU A 164 5.68 12.63 -11.44
N ALA A 165 5.59 11.53 -10.68
CA ALA A 165 4.39 10.69 -10.62
C ALA A 165 3.16 11.44 -10.09
N GLY A 166 3.35 12.33 -9.11
CA GLY A 166 2.27 13.19 -8.61
C GLY A 166 1.79 14.19 -9.66
N ASN A 167 2.72 14.82 -10.39
CA ASN A 167 2.39 15.73 -11.49
C ASN A 167 1.62 15.04 -12.62
N GLU A 168 2.01 13.81 -12.97
CA GLU A 168 1.29 13.00 -13.95
C GLU A 168 -0.11 12.63 -13.46
N ASP A 169 -0.24 12.26 -12.19
CA ASP A 169 -1.54 11.91 -11.60
C ASP A 169 -2.49 13.12 -11.57
N ILE A 170 -2.00 14.30 -11.22
CA ILE A 170 -2.78 15.54 -11.24
C ILE A 170 -3.27 15.86 -12.65
N LYS A 171 -2.41 15.74 -13.66
CA LYS A 171 -2.79 15.95 -15.07
C LYS A 171 -3.83 14.93 -15.55
N ARG A 172 -3.70 13.67 -15.13
CA ARG A 172 -4.67 12.62 -15.40
C ARG A 172 -6.03 12.95 -14.76
N MET A 173 -6.03 13.30 -13.47
CA MET A 173 -7.24 13.69 -12.73
C MET A 173 -7.92 14.91 -13.38
N GLN A 174 -7.15 15.92 -13.77
CA GLN A 174 -7.66 17.10 -14.49
C GLN A 174 -8.39 16.69 -15.76
N THR A 175 -7.73 15.89 -16.61
CA THR A 175 -8.30 15.43 -17.88
C THR A 175 -9.59 14.64 -17.67
N GLU A 176 -9.62 13.75 -16.67
CA GLU A 176 -10.83 13.00 -16.33
C GLU A 176 -11.98 13.91 -15.88
N HIS A 177 -11.68 14.93 -15.08
CA HIS A 177 -12.69 15.87 -14.57
C HIS A 177 -13.22 16.79 -15.67
N GLU A 178 -12.37 17.28 -16.55
CA GLU A 178 -12.75 18.06 -17.74
C GLU A 178 -13.68 17.24 -18.64
N GLN A 179 -13.31 15.99 -18.95
CA GLN A 179 -14.17 15.09 -19.73
C GLN A 179 -15.52 14.84 -19.05
N LYS A 180 -15.54 14.62 -17.73
CA LYS A 180 -16.79 14.44 -16.95
C LYS A 180 -17.65 15.70 -16.97
N TYR A 181 -17.03 16.88 -16.96
CA TYR A 181 -17.73 18.16 -17.03
C TYR A 181 -18.32 18.41 -18.42
N ASP A 182 -17.55 18.15 -19.48
CA ASP A 182 -18.00 18.36 -20.86
C ASP A 182 -19.05 17.37 -21.33
N LYS A 183 -19.09 16.16 -20.76
CA LYS A 183 -20.19 15.21 -21.00
C LYS A 183 -21.55 15.71 -20.54
N ARG A 184 -21.62 16.66 -19.61
CA ARG A 184 -22.90 17.22 -19.15
C ARG A 184 -23.41 18.25 -20.16
N PRO A 185 -24.72 18.41 -20.40
CA PRO A 185 -25.23 19.48 -21.24
C PRO A 185 -25.06 20.84 -20.55
N HIS A 186 -24.94 21.93 -21.32
CA HIS A 186 -24.62 23.27 -20.81
C HIS A 186 -25.48 23.72 -19.62
N ASN A 187 -26.81 23.50 -19.69
CA ASN A 187 -27.76 23.88 -18.62
C ASN A 187 -27.63 23.03 -17.34
N ARG A 188 -26.93 21.90 -17.39
CA ARG A 188 -26.62 21.05 -16.21
C ARG A 188 -25.18 21.21 -15.73
N ARG A 189 -24.38 22.05 -16.39
CA ARG A 189 -23.00 22.34 -15.97
C ARG A 189 -22.99 23.44 -14.92
N VAL A 190 -22.08 23.31 -13.96
CA VAL A 190 -21.80 24.35 -12.97
C VAL A 190 -20.97 25.45 -13.63
N GLN A 191 -21.40 26.70 -13.51
CA GLN A 191 -20.69 27.83 -14.13
C GLN A 191 -19.56 28.35 -13.21
N TYR A 192 -18.41 27.68 -13.25
CA TYR A 192 -17.25 27.99 -12.38
C TYR A 192 -16.77 29.44 -12.49
N TRP A 193 -16.52 29.93 -13.71
CA TRP A 193 -16.05 31.30 -13.89
C TRP A 193 -17.15 32.34 -13.66
N ARG A 194 -18.25 32.26 -14.43
CA ARG A 194 -19.28 33.30 -14.45
C ARG A 194 -20.00 33.52 -13.12
N LYS A 195 -20.18 32.48 -12.30
CA LYS A 195 -20.91 32.56 -11.03
C LYS A 195 -20.02 32.46 -9.79
N MET A 196 -18.91 31.72 -9.87
CA MET A 196 -18.07 31.46 -8.70
C MET A 196 -16.67 32.08 -8.80
N SER A 197 -16.32 32.72 -9.91
CA SER A 197 -14.99 33.32 -10.16
C SER A 197 -13.82 32.35 -9.94
N VAL A 198 -14.05 31.05 -10.19
CA VAL A 198 -13.02 30.02 -10.04
C VAL A 198 -12.26 29.88 -11.36
N LYS A 199 -10.95 30.20 -11.34
CA LYS A 199 -10.05 30.16 -12.51
C LYS A 199 -9.71 28.73 -12.93
N TYR A 200 -9.33 27.89 -11.96
CA TYR A 200 -8.90 26.50 -12.18
C TYR A 200 -9.81 25.52 -11.43
N PRO A 201 -10.94 25.08 -12.02
CA PRO A 201 -11.89 24.21 -11.33
C PRO A 201 -11.48 22.72 -11.29
N PHE A 202 -10.52 22.30 -12.12
CA PHE A 202 -10.12 20.89 -12.27
C PHE A 202 -8.61 20.65 -12.08
N SER A 203 -7.84 21.71 -11.84
CA SER A 203 -6.40 21.65 -11.61
C SER A 203 -6.01 22.58 -10.46
N PHE A 204 -4.83 22.34 -9.91
CA PHE A 204 -4.23 23.20 -8.88
C PHE A 204 -2.91 23.75 -9.40
N GLU A 205 -2.91 25.03 -9.81
CA GLU A 205 -1.71 25.73 -10.26
C GLU A 205 -0.89 26.22 -9.07
N TYR A 206 -0.20 25.30 -8.39
CA TYR A 206 0.62 25.60 -7.21
C TYR A 206 1.72 26.63 -7.51
N THR A 207 2.29 26.59 -8.71
CA THR A 207 3.32 27.55 -9.15
C THR A 207 2.78 28.97 -9.22
N GLU A 208 1.57 29.17 -9.74
CA GLU A 208 0.93 30.50 -9.76
C GLU A 208 0.65 30.97 -8.32
N LEU A 209 0.06 30.10 -7.50
CA LEU A 209 -0.28 30.41 -6.11
C LEU A 209 0.96 30.85 -5.29
N VAL A 210 2.05 30.08 -5.37
CA VAL A 210 3.28 30.37 -4.64
C VAL A 210 3.93 31.65 -5.17
N ASN A 211 3.93 31.86 -6.49
CA ASN A 211 4.50 33.07 -7.08
C ASN A 211 3.72 34.32 -6.69
N ASP A 212 2.40 34.26 -6.59
CA ASP A 212 1.61 35.39 -6.15
C ASP A 212 1.84 35.72 -4.66
N TRP A 213 2.04 34.70 -3.82
CA TRP A 213 2.46 34.90 -2.43
C TRP A 213 3.88 35.49 -2.31
N LEU A 214 4.80 35.08 -3.19
CA LEU A 214 6.17 35.61 -3.21
C LEU A 214 6.18 37.07 -3.67
N LYS A 215 5.44 37.41 -4.73
CA LYS A 215 5.27 38.79 -5.21
C LYS A 215 4.69 39.69 -4.11
N ALA A 216 3.65 39.23 -3.41
CA ALA A 216 3.06 39.99 -2.30
C ALA A 216 4.06 40.28 -1.17
N LYS A 217 5.07 39.42 -0.99
CA LYS A 217 6.16 39.59 -0.02
C LYS A 217 7.41 40.26 -0.59
N GLY A 218 7.38 40.74 -1.84
CA GLY A 218 8.54 41.34 -2.51
C GLY A 218 9.70 40.38 -2.76
N LYS A 219 9.43 39.06 -2.85
CA LYS A 219 10.43 38.01 -3.10
C LYS A 219 10.45 37.59 -4.56
N THR A 220 11.58 37.02 -4.99
CA THR A 220 11.76 36.46 -6.34
C THR A 220 10.83 35.28 -6.59
N THR A 221 10.36 35.15 -7.83
CA THR A 221 9.54 34.03 -8.29
C THR A 221 10.33 32.72 -8.33
N VAL A 222 9.61 31.61 -8.18
CA VAL A 222 10.17 30.25 -8.18
C VAL A 222 9.49 29.45 -9.29
N GLU A 223 10.26 28.66 -10.05
CA GLU A 223 9.76 27.83 -11.15
C GLU A 223 9.02 26.59 -10.65
N GLN A 224 9.56 25.92 -9.63
CA GLN A 224 8.95 24.72 -9.05
C GLN A 224 8.87 24.81 -7.52
N PRO A 225 7.66 24.74 -6.94
CA PRO A 225 7.51 24.69 -5.50
C PRO A 225 7.95 23.31 -4.96
N TYR A 226 8.78 23.31 -3.93
CA TYR A 226 9.16 22.11 -3.20
C TYR A 226 8.40 22.03 -1.87
N VAL A 227 7.90 20.84 -1.53
CA VAL A 227 7.21 20.61 -0.26
C VAL A 227 8.16 19.89 0.70
N LEU A 228 8.60 20.59 1.73
CA LEU A 228 9.40 19.99 2.80
C LEU A 228 8.52 19.05 3.62
N ARG A 229 8.74 17.73 3.49
CA ARG A 229 7.99 16.69 4.21
C ARG A 229 8.73 16.07 5.38
N ASP A 230 10.06 16.21 5.44
CA ASP A 230 10.84 15.64 6.53
C ASP A 230 10.52 16.37 7.84
N ARG A 231 9.89 15.63 8.76
CA ARG A 231 9.51 16.14 10.09
C ARG A 231 10.72 16.64 10.88
N ARG A 232 11.89 16.00 10.74
CA ARG A 232 13.11 16.41 11.47
C ARG A 232 13.60 17.77 10.99
N LEU A 233 13.59 17.98 9.68
CA LEU A 233 13.93 19.27 9.07
C LEU A 233 12.87 20.32 9.42
N LEU A 234 11.58 20.01 9.32
CA LEU A 234 10.48 20.89 9.75
C LEU A 234 10.61 21.35 11.21
N MET A 235 10.90 20.42 12.13
CA MET A 235 11.11 20.75 13.54
C MET A 235 12.35 21.63 13.74
N SER A 236 13.40 21.42 12.93
CA SER A 236 14.61 22.24 12.97
C SER A 236 14.35 23.66 12.46
N VAL A 237 13.63 23.80 11.36
CA VAL A 237 13.20 25.08 10.80
C VAL A 237 12.26 25.82 11.76
N SER A 238 11.30 25.12 12.38
CA SER A 238 10.42 25.69 13.40
C SER A 238 11.19 26.22 14.62
N LYS A 239 12.13 25.44 15.17
CA LYS A 239 12.99 25.89 16.27
C LYS A 239 13.85 27.10 15.89
N TRP A 240 14.34 27.13 14.64
CA TRP A 240 15.09 28.28 14.12
C TRP A 240 14.20 29.52 13.99
N MET A 241 12.99 29.39 13.45
CA MET A 241 12.02 30.50 13.35
C MET A 241 11.61 31.05 14.73
N GLU A 242 11.59 30.21 15.76
CA GLU A 242 11.35 30.62 17.16
C GLU A 242 12.60 31.22 17.85
N GLY A 243 13.75 31.32 17.16
CA GLY A 243 15.01 31.82 17.72
C GLY A 243 15.71 30.86 18.69
N LYS A 244 15.24 29.61 18.79
CA LYS A 244 15.76 28.58 19.71
C LYS A 244 16.88 27.73 19.12
N ALA A 245 17.20 27.92 17.84
CA ALA A 245 18.25 27.15 17.14
C ALA A 245 18.98 28.01 16.10
N LYS A 246 20.19 27.58 15.72
CA LYS A 246 20.94 28.14 14.57
C LYS A 246 20.28 27.73 13.25
N THR A 247 20.56 28.48 12.19
CA THR A 247 20.05 28.23 10.84
C THR A 247 20.29 26.77 10.43
N PRO A 248 19.25 26.00 10.06
CA PRO A 248 19.43 24.64 9.58
C PRO A 248 20.18 24.71 8.23
N GLY A 249 21.33 24.03 8.16
CA GLY A 249 22.13 23.86 6.94
C GLY A 249 21.66 22.68 6.11
#